data_AF-A0A398CAV4-F1
#
_entry.id   AF-A0A398CAV4-F1
#
_cell.length_a   1.000
_cell.length_b   1.000
_cell.length_c   1.000
_cell.angle_alpha   90.00
_cell.angle_beta   90.00
_cell.angle_gamma   90.00
#
_symmetry.space_group_name_H-M   'P 1'
#
loop_
_entity.id
_entity.type
_entity.pdbx_description
1 polymer ?
#
loop_
_entity_poly.entity_id
_entity_poly.type
_entity_poly.pdbx_seq_one_letter_code
_entity_poly.pdbx_strand_id
1 'polypeptide(L)'
;MSNRQQQSRELLPHLMRALAFMQMIEEALRLYVGTAEQLIAAAVPYGIPFQVDSKKINKAALGTITTMFEKVNRNTKLIEHLRKLPEHRNYLAHAALMQSIRGIHDESIDLEYAKTHAIATGDHAEQLLSLIAQELKSLLVNFPNSRIGSLVTLETGDA
;
A
#
# COMPACT_ATOMS: atom_id res chain seq x y z
N MET A 1 37.47 -3.73 8.77
CA MET A 1 36.27 -3.98 7.93
C MET A 1 36.40 -3.12 6.69
N SER A 2 36.07 -3.63 5.49
CA SER A 2 36.14 -2.82 4.26
C SER A 2 34.99 -1.80 4.24
N ASN A 3 35.23 -0.59 3.72
CA ASN A 3 34.24 0.50 3.63
C ASN A 3 32.91 0.03 2.98
N ARG A 4 33.01 -0.81 1.95
CA ARG A 4 31.87 -1.41 1.24
C ARG A 4 31.02 -2.35 2.10
N GLN A 5 31.64 -3.10 3.03
CA GLN A 5 30.92 -3.98 3.96
C GLN A 5 30.15 -3.19 5.02
N GLN A 6 30.64 -2.00 5.38
CA GLN A 6 29.93 -1.11 6.31
C GLN A 6 28.73 -0.45 5.62
N GLN A 7 28.91 0.08 4.40
CA GLN A 7 27.82 0.63 3.59
C GLN A 7 26.71 -0.39 3.32
N SER A 8 27.08 -1.65 3.02
CA SER A 8 26.14 -2.76 2.84
C SER A 8 25.27 -3.01 4.07
N ARG A 9 25.85 -2.97 5.29
CA ARG A 9 25.11 -3.15 6.54
C ARG A 9 24.13 -2.01 6.83
N GLU A 10 24.50 -0.79 6.47
CA GLU A 10 23.64 0.39 6.66
C GLU A 10 22.52 0.49 5.63
N LEU A 11 22.68 -0.13 4.46
CA LEU A 11 21.68 -0.11 3.37
C LEU A 11 20.47 -1.01 3.67
N LEU A 12 20.71 -2.22 4.20
CA LEU A 12 19.65 -3.23 4.36
C LEU A 12 18.43 -2.75 5.17
N PRO A 13 18.57 -2.02 6.30
CA PRO A 13 17.43 -1.48 7.03
C PRO A 13 16.53 -0.55 6.19
N HIS A 14 17.12 0.28 5.31
CA HIS A 14 16.35 1.18 4.45
C HIS A 14 15.56 0.41 3.39
N LEU A 15 16.19 -0.61 2.78
CA LEU A 15 15.53 -1.50 1.82
C LEU A 15 14.34 -2.23 2.47
N MET A 16 14.56 -2.78 3.67
CA MET A 16 13.51 -3.48 4.41
C MET A 16 12.37 -2.56 4.82
N ARG A 17 12.65 -1.33 5.26
CA ARG A 17 11.62 -0.33 5.57
C ARG A 17 10.76 -0.02 4.35
N ALA A 18 11.38 0.25 3.20
CA ALA A 18 10.64 0.57 1.98
C ALA A 18 9.74 -0.59 1.52
N LEU A 19 10.27 -1.82 1.55
CA LEU A 19 9.49 -3.02 1.22
C LEU A 19 8.33 -3.26 2.21
N ALA A 20 8.55 -3.01 3.50
CA ALA A 20 7.51 -3.14 4.52
C ALA A 20 6.35 -2.15 4.27
N PHE A 21 6.65 -0.89 3.93
CA PHE A 21 5.61 0.08 3.58
C PHE A 21 4.84 -0.32 2.33
N MET A 22 5.50 -0.88 1.32
CA MET A 22 4.79 -1.40 0.13
C MET A 22 3.84 -2.55 0.48
N GLN A 23 4.25 -3.45 1.39
CA GLN A 23 3.35 -4.51 1.87
C GLN A 23 2.15 -3.92 2.62
N MET A 24 2.37 -2.92 3.48
CA MET A 24 1.28 -2.24 4.18
C MET A 24 0.32 -1.52 3.22
N ILE A 25 0.83 -0.95 2.12
CA ILE A 25 0.00 -0.40 1.04
C ILE A 25 -0.85 -1.50 0.41
N GLU A 26 -0.28 -2.67 0.10
CA GLU A 26 -1.07 -3.79 -0.44
C GLU A 26 -2.23 -4.15 0.50
N GLU A 27 -1.96 -4.31 1.80
CA GLU A 27 -3.01 -4.65 2.78
C GLU A 27 -4.05 -3.53 2.92
N ALA A 28 -3.62 -2.27 2.95
CA ALA A 28 -4.53 -1.13 3.04
C ALA A 28 -5.45 -1.02 1.81
N LEU A 29 -4.91 -1.29 0.61
CA LEU A 29 -5.71 -1.35 -0.62
C LEU A 29 -6.68 -2.52 -0.61
N ARG A 30 -6.28 -3.69 -0.12
CA ARG A 30 -7.20 -4.85 0.04
C ARG A 30 -8.34 -4.51 0.99
N LEU A 31 -8.04 -3.90 2.13
CA LEU A 31 -9.03 -3.44 3.08
C LEU A 31 -9.99 -2.43 2.44
N TYR A 32 -9.46 -1.45 1.72
CA TYR A 32 -10.27 -0.44 1.03
C TYR A 32 -11.20 -1.08 -0.01
N VAL A 33 -10.65 -1.85 -0.94
CA VAL A 33 -11.41 -2.48 -2.03
C VAL A 33 -12.47 -3.43 -1.47
N GLY A 34 -12.09 -4.28 -0.50
CA GLY A 34 -13.03 -5.17 0.15
C GLY A 34 -14.17 -4.43 0.85
N THR A 35 -13.85 -3.34 1.55
CA THR A 35 -14.86 -2.48 2.19
C THR A 35 -15.77 -1.84 1.15
N ALA A 36 -15.21 -1.26 0.09
CA ALA A 36 -15.97 -0.62 -0.97
C ALA A 36 -16.91 -1.60 -1.69
N GLU A 37 -16.43 -2.80 -2.05
CA GLU A 37 -17.28 -3.81 -2.67
C GLU A 37 -18.39 -4.32 -1.74
N GLN A 38 -18.14 -4.47 -0.44
CA GLN A 38 -19.19 -4.81 0.52
C GLN A 38 -20.25 -3.73 0.64
N LEU A 39 -19.85 -2.46 0.66
CA LEU A 39 -20.76 -1.33 0.71
C LEU A 39 -21.59 -1.24 -0.59
N ILE A 40 -20.97 -1.46 -1.75
CA ILE A 40 -21.69 -1.55 -3.03
C ILE A 40 -22.69 -2.71 -2.99
N ALA A 41 -22.29 -3.90 -2.56
CA ALA A 41 -23.19 -5.06 -2.46
C ALA A 41 -24.41 -4.78 -1.58
N ALA A 42 -24.23 -4.05 -0.47
CA ALA A 42 -25.32 -3.66 0.42
C ALA A 42 -26.26 -2.61 -0.19
N ALA A 43 -25.78 -1.81 -1.15
CA ALA A 43 -26.57 -0.77 -1.83
C ALA A 43 -27.25 -1.27 -3.11
N VAL A 44 -26.84 -2.43 -3.65
CA VAL A 44 -27.42 -3.02 -4.86
C VAL A 44 -28.86 -3.49 -4.58
N PRO A 45 -29.86 -3.05 -5.38
CA PRO A 45 -31.25 -3.46 -5.22
C PRO A 45 -31.46 -4.97 -5.32
N TYR A 46 -32.49 -5.47 -4.62
CA TYR A 46 -32.91 -6.86 -4.68
C TYR A 46 -33.16 -7.30 -6.14
N GLY A 47 -32.57 -8.43 -6.53
CA GLY A 47 -32.70 -9.01 -7.88
C GLY A 47 -31.56 -8.68 -8.84
N ILE A 48 -30.66 -7.76 -8.51
CA ILE A 48 -29.44 -7.51 -9.29
C ILE A 48 -28.29 -8.34 -8.70
N PRO A 49 -27.69 -9.28 -9.46
CA PRO A 49 -26.60 -10.08 -8.97
C PRO A 49 -25.33 -9.24 -8.82
N PHE A 50 -24.86 -9.07 -7.58
CA PHE A 50 -23.56 -8.49 -7.27
C PHE A 50 -22.90 -9.35 -6.19
N GLN A 51 -21.71 -9.89 -6.47
CA GLN A 51 -20.98 -10.75 -5.55
C GLN A 51 -19.58 -10.19 -5.33
N VAL A 52 -19.22 -10.01 -4.06
CA VAL A 52 -17.87 -9.62 -3.64
C VAL A 52 -16.95 -10.82 -3.78
N ASP A 53 -15.89 -10.70 -4.57
CA ASP A 53 -14.89 -11.77 -4.70
C ASP A 53 -13.73 -11.54 -3.72
N SER A 54 -14.01 -11.76 -2.43
CA SER A 54 -13.02 -11.57 -1.37
C SER A 54 -11.78 -12.45 -1.56
N LYS A 55 -11.91 -13.61 -2.21
CA LYS A 55 -10.76 -14.50 -2.49
C LYS A 55 -9.82 -13.84 -3.50
N LYS A 56 -10.36 -13.22 -4.55
CA LYS A 56 -9.58 -12.51 -5.56
C LYS A 56 -8.93 -11.25 -4.98
N ILE A 57 -9.64 -10.50 -4.15
CA ILE A 57 -9.09 -9.31 -3.48
C ILE A 57 -7.91 -9.70 -2.57
N ASN A 58 -8.11 -10.69 -1.70
CA ASN A 58 -7.09 -11.09 -0.72
C ASN A 58 -5.80 -11.65 -1.34
N LYS A 59 -5.88 -12.16 -2.58
CA LYS A 59 -4.74 -12.72 -3.31
C LYS A 59 -4.14 -11.75 -4.34
N ALA A 60 -4.71 -10.57 -4.50
CA ALA A 60 -4.23 -9.60 -5.48
C ALA A 60 -2.88 -9.01 -5.03
N ALA A 61 -1.88 -9.08 -5.92
CA ALA A 61 -0.60 -8.39 -5.77
C ALA A 61 -0.76 -6.88 -6.00
N LEU A 62 0.23 -6.07 -5.58
CA LEU A 62 0.17 -4.59 -5.65
C LEU A 62 -0.42 -4.04 -6.95
N GLY A 63 0.13 -4.43 -8.11
CA GLY A 63 -0.38 -3.93 -9.40
C GLY A 63 -1.85 -4.28 -9.64
N THR A 64 -2.26 -5.51 -9.34
CA THR A 64 -3.66 -5.96 -9.50
C THR A 64 -4.59 -5.28 -8.52
N ILE A 65 -4.21 -5.13 -7.26
CA ILE A 65 -5.06 -4.47 -6.25
C ILE A 65 -5.16 -2.97 -6.51
N THR A 66 -4.12 -2.32 -7.06
CA THR A 66 -4.19 -0.93 -7.52
C THR A 66 -5.20 -0.77 -8.66
N THR A 67 -5.25 -1.69 -9.62
CA THR A 67 -6.28 -1.67 -10.67
C THR A 67 -7.69 -1.88 -10.11
N MET A 68 -7.85 -2.68 -9.06
CA MET A 68 -9.15 -2.83 -8.39
C MET A 68 -9.53 -1.55 -7.64
N PHE A 69 -8.58 -0.95 -6.92
CA PHE A 69 -8.77 0.31 -6.20
C PHE A 69 -9.23 1.45 -7.13
N GLU A 70 -8.63 1.57 -8.32
CA GLU A 70 -9.03 2.56 -9.33
C GLU A 70 -10.51 2.44 -9.77
N LYS A 71 -11.09 1.24 -9.72
CA LYS A 71 -12.52 1.06 -10.08
C LYS A 71 -13.47 1.62 -9.03
N VAL A 72 -13.01 1.73 -7.79
CA VAL A 72 -13.84 2.10 -6.64
C VAL A 72 -13.40 3.41 -5.98
N ASN A 73 -12.31 4.03 -6.44
CA ASN A 73 -11.79 5.29 -5.93
C ASN A 73 -11.49 6.27 -7.08
N ARG A 74 -11.79 7.56 -6.88
CA ARG A 74 -11.65 8.61 -7.91
C ARG A 74 -10.42 9.51 -7.74
N ASN A 75 -9.56 9.25 -6.75
CA ASN A 75 -8.34 10.01 -6.51
C ASN A 75 -7.26 9.62 -7.53
N THR A 76 -7.35 10.20 -8.72
CA THR A 76 -6.48 9.89 -9.87
C THR A 76 -5.00 10.17 -9.58
N LYS A 77 -4.70 11.18 -8.76
CA LYS A 77 -3.32 11.48 -8.33
C LYS A 77 -2.76 10.34 -7.49
N LEU A 78 -3.48 9.90 -6.46
CA LEU A 78 -3.07 8.76 -5.63
C LEU A 78 -2.86 7.50 -6.49
N ILE A 79 -3.79 7.22 -7.41
CA ILE A 79 -3.70 6.08 -8.33
C ILE A 79 -2.44 6.15 -9.22
N GLU A 80 -2.09 7.32 -9.73
CA GLU A 80 -0.89 7.51 -10.55
C GLU A 80 0.39 7.18 -9.77
N HIS A 81 0.47 7.61 -8.50
CA HIS A 81 1.59 7.28 -7.64
C HIS A 81 1.66 5.79 -7.32
N LEU A 82 0.53 5.15 -7.00
CA LEU A 82 0.46 3.72 -6.71
C LEU A 82 0.91 2.85 -7.89
N ARG A 83 0.62 3.26 -9.12
CA ARG A 83 1.03 2.54 -10.35
C ARG A 83 2.54 2.45 -10.54
N LYS A 84 3.32 3.36 -9.95
CA LYS A 84 4.79 3.38 -10.05
C LYS A 84 5.46 2.45 -9.04
N LEU A 85 4.76 2.09 -7.95
CA LEU A 85 5.33 1.27 -6.86
C LEU A 85 5.82 -0.12 -7.26
N PRO A 86 5.17 -0.89 -8.16
CA PRO A 86 5.65 -2.22 -8.52
C PRO A 86 7.07 -2.22 -9.11
N GLU A 87 7.43 -1.20 -9.90
CA GLU A 87 8.77 -1.06 -10.46
C GLU A 87 9.81 -0.82 -9.36
N HIS A 88 9.53 0.11 -8.44
CA HIS A 88 10.37 0.38 -7.28
C HIS A 88 10.52 -0.86 -6.38
N ARG A 89 9.42 -1.59 -6.14
CA ARG A 89 9.42 -2.82 -5.34
C ARG A 89 10.40 -3.85 -5.90
N ASN A 90 10.35 -4.07 -7.21
CA ASN A 90 11.18 -5.06 -7.87
C ASN A 90 12.67 -4.71 -7.72
N TYR A 91 13.03 -3.45 -7.96
CA TYR A 91 14.40 -2.97 -7.77
C TYR A 91 14.86 -3.15 -6.30
N LEU A 92 14.06 -2.68 -5.34
CA LEU A 92 14.42 -2.74 -3.92
C LEU A 92 14.50 -4.18 -3.39
N ALA A 93 13.61 -5.07 -3.84
CA ALA A 93 13.65 -6.49 -3.48
C ALA A 93 14.89 -7.18 -4.03
N HIS A 94 15.27 -6.89 -5.28
CA HIS A 94 16.50 -7.38 -5.87
C HIS A 94 17.73 -6.89 -5.09
N ALA A 95 17.80 -5.59 -4.81
CA ALA A 95 18.87 -5.02 -4.00
C ALA A 95 18.94 -5.65 -2.61
N ALA A 96 17.80 -5.84 -1.93
CA ALA A 96 17.75 -6.45 -0.60
C ALA A 96 18.24 -7.90 -0.61
N LEU A 97 17.88 -8.67 -1.63
CA LEU A 97 18.35 -10.04 -1.80
C LEU A 97 19.87 -10.10 -1.97
N MET A 98 20.43 -9.25 -2.85
CA MET A 98 21.87 -9.20 -3.08
C MET A 98 22.64 -8.80 -1.81
N GLN A 99 22.10 -7.89 -1.00
CA GLN A 99 22.72 -7.54 0.30
C GLN A 99 22.59 -8.64 1.36
N SER A 100 21.58 -9.50 1.27
CA SER A 100 21.32 -10.55 2.26
C SER A 100 22.18 -11.79 2.08
N ILE A 101 22.63 -12.07 0.84
CA ILE A 101 23.44 -13.26 0.54
C ILE A 101 24.93 -12.93 0.73
N ARG A 102 25.54 -13.49 1.79
CA ARG A 102 26.97 -13.30 2.05
C ARG A 102 27.82 -13.86 0.92
N GLY A 103 28.74 -13.03 0.41
CA GLY A 103 29.74 -13.45 -0.58
C GLY A 103 29.32 -13.23 -2.03
N ILE A 104 28.04 -12.96 -2.31
CA ILE A 104 27.59 -12.50 -3.62
C ILE A 104 27.65 -10.98 -3.63
N HIS A 105 28.59 -10.43 -4.41
CA HIS A 105 28.65 -9.00 -4.67
C HIS A 105 28.25 -8.78 -6.12
N ASP A 106 27.10 -8.18 -6.32
CA ASP A 106 26.73 -7.65 -7.63
C ASP A 106 27.39 -6.27 -7.78
N GLU A 107 28.37 -6.17 -8.67
CA GLU A 107 29.06 -4.91 -8.96
C GLU A 107 28.20 -3.92 -9.73
N SER A 108 27.07 -4.37 -10.30
CA SER A 108 26.09 -3.50 -10.97
C SER A 108 25.23 -2.69 -10.01
N ILE A 109 25.21 -3.05 -8.71
CA ILE A 109 24.46 -2.30 -7.70
C ILE A 109 25.32 -1.17 -7.16
N ASP A 110 24.95 0.05 -7.57
CA ASP A 110 25.38 1.28 -6.90
C ASP A 110 24.72 1.36 -5.52
N LEU A 111 25.52 1.17 -4.47
CA LEU A 111 25.06 1.16 -3.07
C LEU A 111 24.53 2.52 -2.62
N GLU A 112 25.09 3.61 -3.13
CA GLU A 112 24.68 4.97 -2.73
C GLU A 112 23.35 5.33 -3.39
N TYR A 113 23.21 5.01 -4.68
CA TYR A 113 21.93 5.11 -5.37
C TYR A 113 20.87 4.23 -4.70
N ALA A 114 21.18 2.96 -4.40
CA ALA A 114 20.26 2.05 -3.74
C ALA A 114 19.79 2.58 -2.37
N LYS A 115 20.70 3.17 -1.58
CA LYS A 115 20.36 3.79 -0.28
C LYS A 115 19.44 4.98 -0.45
N THR A 116 19.80 5.91 -1.33
CA THR A 116 19.03 7.12 -1.60
C THR A 116 17.65 6.78 -2.14
N HIS A 117 17.58 5.83 -3.07
CA HIS A 117 16.33 5.34 -3.64
C HIS A 117 15.45 4.67 -2.57
N ALA A 118 16.01 3.79 -1.74
CA ALA A 118 15.27 3.12 -0.67
C ALA A 118 14.66 4.10 0.34
N ILE A 119 15.41 5.14 0.74
CA ILE A 119 14.91 6.17 1.65
C ILE A 119 13.75 6.93 0.99
N ALA A 120 13.97 7.47 -0.21
CA ALA A 120 12.98 8.27 -0.91
C ALA A 120 11.69 7.47 -1.20
N THR A 121 11.83 6.22 -1.65
CA THR A 121 10.69 5.34 -1.89
C THR A 121 9.98 4.96 -0.59
N GLY A 122 10.71 4.70 0.49
CA GLY A 122 10.13 4.41 1.80
C GLY A 122 9.29 5.57 2.34
N ASP A 123 9.83 6.79 2.28
CA ASP A 123 9.13 8.01 2.72
C ASP A 123 7.91 8.28 1.85
N HIS A 124 8.03 8.10 0.54
CA HIS A 124 6.89 8.24 -0.37
C HIS A 124 5.81 7.19 -0.10
N ALA A 125 6.19 5.92 0.11
CA ALA A 125 5.24 4.85 0.43
C ALA A 125 4.51 5.10 1.76
N GLU A 126 5.20 5.62 2.78
CA GLU A 126 4.57 6.03 4.04
C GLU A 126 3.52 7.14 3.84
N GLN A 127 3.82 8.13 3.00
CA GLN A 127 2.85 9.17 2.64
C GLN A 127 1.64 8.59 1.90
N LEU A 128 1.85 7.70 0.93
CA LEU A 128 0.77 7.06 0.19
C LEU A 128 -0.11 6.21 1.10
N LEU A 129 0.47 5.50 2.08
CA LEU A 129 -0.28 4.74 3.07
C LEU A 129 -1.20 5.65 3.89
N SER A 130 -0.69 6.81 4.31
CA SER A 130 -1.49 7.82 5.02
C SER A 130 -2.65 8.34 4.16
N LEU A 131 -2.44 8.57 2.87
CA LEU A 131 -3.49 8.97 1.94
C LEU A 131 -4.55 7.87 1.74
N ILE A 132 -4.14 6.60 1.61
CA ILE A 132 -5.08 5.48 1.53
C ILE A 132 -5.93 5.39 2.81
N ALA A 133 -5.33 5.59 3.98
CA ALA A 133 -6.07 5.61 5.25
C ALA A 133 -7.10 6.74 5.31
N GLN A 134 -6.76 7.94 4.79
CA GLN A 134 -7.70 9.05 4.67
C GLN A 134 -8.85 8.76 3.70
N GLU A 135 -8.56 8.13 2.57
CA GLU A 135 -9.58 7.67 1.62
C GLU A 135 -10.50 6.65 2.26
N LEU A 136 -9.96 5.68 3.01
CA LEU A 136 -10.75 4.67 3.72
C LEU A 136 -11.66 5.31 4.78
N LYS A 137 -11.14 6.26 5.56
CA LYS A 137 -11.94 7.00 6.54
C LYS A 137 -13.07 7.77 5.84
N SER A 138 -12.75 8.44 4.73
CA SER A 138 -13.73 9.19 3.93
C SER A 138 -14.80 8.27 3.36
N LEU A 139 -14.42 7.08 2.87
CA LEU A 139 -15.36 6.06 2.38
C LEU A 139 -16.35 5.66 3.49
N LEU A 140 -15.85 5.37 4.69
CA LEU A 140 -16.67 4.95 5.82
C LEU A 140 -17.60 6.06 6.34
N VAL A 141 -17.17 7.32 6.33
CA VAL A 141 -18.01 8.45 6.78
C VAL A 141 -19.11 8.77 5.77
N ASN A 142 -18.80 8.73 4.47
CA ASN A 142 -19.71 9.19 3.43
C ASN A 142 -20.70 8.12 2.93
N PHE A 143 -20.57 6.87 3.38
CA PHE A 143 -21.51 5.82 2.96
C PHE A 143 -22.79 5.86 3.82
N PRO A 144 -23.96 6.15 3.23
CA PRO A 144 -25.22 6.11 3.96
C PRO A 144 -25.43 4.66 4.42
N ASN A 145 -25.55 4.45 5.74
CA ASN A 145 -25.63 3.15 6.45
C ASN A 145 -24.31 2.53 6.94
N SER A 146 -23.17 3.23 6.92
CA SER A 146 -22.01 2.75 7.69
C SER A 146 -22.34 2.75 9.19
N ARG A 147 -22.23 1.60 9.86
CA ARG A 147 -22.51 1.46 11.31
C ARG A 147 -21.62 2.35 12.21
N ILE A 148 -20.62 3.03 11.65
CA ILE A 148 -19.71 3.94 12.37
C ILE A 148 -20.30 5.35 12.50
N GLY A 149 -21.20 5.76 11.59
CA GLY A 149 -21.91 7.05 11.73
C GLY A 149 -22.77 7.15 12.99
N SER A 150 -23.16 6.01 13.57
CA SER A 150 -23.94 5.94 14.82
C SER A 150 -23.08 5.99 16.10
N LEU A 151 -21.75 5.87 16.00
CA LEU A 151 -20.83 5.94 17.14
C LEU A 151 -20.24 7.35 17.32
N VAL A 152 -19.99 8.07 16.22
CA VAL A 152 -19.43 9.43 16.27
C VAL A 152 -20.49 10.48 16.68
N THR A 153 -21.77 10.19 16.47
CA THR A 153 -22.88 11.07 16.86
C THR A 153 -23.21 11.04 18.36
N LEU A 154 -22.63 10.13 19.13
CA LEU A 154 -22.84 10.03 20.58
C LEU A 154 -21.81 10.81 21.43
N GLU A 155 -20.70 11.27 20.85
CA GLU A 155 -19.66 12.01 21.60
C GLU A 155 -19.72 13.54 21.42
N THR A 156 -20.70 14.07 20.68
CA THR A 156 -20.84 15.53 20.47
C THR A 156 -22.19 16.10 20.90
N GLY A 157 -22.99 15.32 21.65
CA GLY A 157 -24.22 15.79 22.27
C GLY A 157 -24.15 15.62 23.77
N ASP A 158 -23.50 16.56 24.46
CA ASP A 158 -23.89 17.11 25.77
C ASP A 158 -22.79 18.04 26.31
N ALA A 159 -22.94 19.33 26.02
CA ALA A 159 -22.54 20.47 26.85
C ALA A 159 -23.29 21.73 26.38
#